data_AF-A0A7S0AKU7-F1
#
_entry.id   AF-A0A7S0AKU7-F1
#
_cell.length_a   1.000
_cell.length_b   1.000
_cell.length_c   1.000
_cell.angle_alpha   90.00
_cell.angle_beta   90.00
_cell.angle_gamma   90.00
#
_symmetry.space_group_name_H-M   'P 1'
#
loop_
_entity.id
_entity.type
_entity.pdbx_description
1 polymer ?
#
loop_
_entity_poly.entity_id
_entity_poly.type
_entity_poly.pdbx_seq_one_letter_code
_entity_poly.pdbx_strand_id
1 'polypeptide(L)'
;NPVVRKALTADGGKQKGKKKTAAAPKKDERSFEDVLLDTWDLGADADTKPLLAALTKKTVNFHTKDDSWTPCMVLSAIGVANTKECLAKCKGLGGNPAAVDKEGWNALHWAAFHGSPAGATYLLSDDGYGGIKLGLAAAKDKEGKSALDHAKAEGNTEVATVIENALASGEAPASDDGLRKRK
;
A
#
# COMPACT_ATOMS: atom_id res chain seq x y z
N ASN A 1 -25.64 5.03 30.91
CA ASN A 1 -26.29 5.33 29.62
C ASN A 1 -25.22 5.36 28.53
N PRO A 2 -24.88 4.21 27.94
CA PRO A 2 -23.72 4.05 27.06
C PRO A 2 -24.15 3.76 25.60
N VAL A 3 -23.71 4.60 24.67
CA VAL A 3 -23.53 4.22 23.25
C VAL A 3 -22.05 4.36 22.99
N VAL A 4 -21.34 3.26 23.18
CA VAL A 4 -19.88 3.15 23.26
C VAL A 4 -19.35 2.59 21.95
N ARG A 5 -18.41 3.35 21.36
CA ARG A 5 -17.17 2.92 20.69
C ARG A 5 -17.09 1.47 20.18
N LYS A 6 -16.83 1.31 18.87
CA LYS A 6 -16.07 0.19 18.27
C LYS A 6 -15.00 0.84 17.39
N ALA A 7 -13.72 0.92 17.74
CA ALA A 7 -12.73 -0.12 18.04
C ALA A 7 -12.48 -1.03 16.83
N LEU A 8 -11.48 -0.67 16.03
CA LEU A 8 -10.70 -1.61 15.23
C LEU A 8 -9.25 -1.52 15.74
N THR A 9 -8.88 -2.46 16.60
CA THR A 9 -7.50 -2.75 16.98
C THR A 9 -7.36 -4.27 16.93
N ALA A 10 -6.31 -4.80 16.30
CA ALA A 10 -5.93 -6.19 16.52
C ALA A 10 -4.41 -6.35 16.33
N ASP A 11 -3.71 -6.25 17.46
CA ASP A 11 -2.41 -6.88 17.71
C ASP A 11 -2.59 -8.42 17.86
N GLY A 12 -1.52 -9.16 17.61
CA GLY A 12 -1.51 -10.61 17.41
C GLY A 12 -1.97 -11.48 18.60
N GLY A 13 -2.44 -12.67 18.26
CA GLY A 13 -2.74 -13.73 19.24
C GLY A 13 -3.21 -15.02 18.59
N LYS A 14 -2.32 -16.04 18.56
CA LYS A 14 -2.63 -17.45 18.25
C LYS A 14 -3.92 -17.92 18.93
N GLN A 15 -4.80 -18.62 18.20
CA GLN A 15 -5.50 -19.78 18.75
C GLN A 15 -5.99 -20.78 17.69
N LYS A 16 -5.65 -22.05 17.91
CA LYS A 16 -6.06 -23.24 17.15
C LYS A 16 -7.56 -23.49 17.30
N GLY A 17 -8.18 -23.92 16.20
CA GLY A 17 -9.24 -24.93 16.23
C GLY A 17 -10.62 -24.50 15.75
N LYS A 18 -10.90 -24.73 14.46
CA LYS A 18 -11.88 -25.72 13.98
C LYS A 18 -11.95 -25.66 12.45
N LYS A 19 -11.58 -26.77 11.80
CA LYS A 19 -11.86 -27.03 10.39
C LYS A 19 -13.35 -26.78 10.12
N LYS A 20 -13.66 -25.73 9.38
CA LYS A 20 -14.85 -25.68 8.54
C LYS A 20 -14.36 -25.53 7.11
N THR A 21 -14.38 -26.65 6.40
CA THR A 21 -14.34 -26.68 4.94
C THR A 21 -15.56 -25.92 4.44
N ALA A 22 -15.39 -24.63 4.17
CA ALA A 22 -16.39 -23.83 3.49
C ALA A 22 -16.31 -24.16 2.00
N ALA A 23 -17.44 -24.60 1.46
CA ALA A 23 -17.60 -25.08 0.10
C ALA A 23 -17.10 -24.04 -0.91
N ALA A 24 -16.34 -24.52 -1.91
CA ALA A 24 -15.92 -23.72 -3.05
C ALA A 24 -17.15 -23.07 -3.71
N PRO A 25 -17.17 -21.73 -3.88
CA PRO A 25 -18.21 -21.12 -4.69
C PRO A 25 -18.03 -21.58 -6.15
N LYS A 26 -19.18 -21.77 -6.79
CA LYS A 26 -19.33 -22.33 -8.13
C LYS A 26 -18.48 -21.57 -9.15
N LYS A 27 -18.06 -22.31 -10.17
CA LYS A 27 -17.16 -21.94 -11.26
C LYS A 27 -17.87 -21.01 -12.27
N ASP A 28 -18.50 -19.96 -11.77
CA ASP A 28 -18.96 -18.81 -12.55
C ASP A 28 -17.78 -17.82 -12.59
N GLU A 29 -17.47 -17.25 -13.76
CA GLU A 29 -16.31 -16.39 -14.00
C GLU A 29 -16.05 -15.39 -12.86
N ARG A 30 -15.11 -15.70 -11.96
CA ARG A 30 -14.69 -14.75 -10.93
C ARG A 30 -14.18 -13.51 -11.63
N SER A 31 -14.79 -12.38 -11.36
CA SER A 31 -14.35 -11.13 -11.96
C SER A 31 -12.99 -10.75 -11.39
N PHE A 32 -12.25 -9.91 -12.11
CA PHE A 32 -10.97 -9.40 -11.60
C PHE A 32 -11.15 -8.67 -10.25
N GLU A 33 -12.28 -7.98 -10.10
CA GLU A 33 -12.69 -7.31 -8.86
C GLU A 33 -12.83 -8.31 -7.70
N ASP A 34 -13.50 -9.44 -7.90
CA ASP A 34 -13.65 -10.48 -6.87
C ASP A 34 -12.28 -11.05 -6.46
N VAL A 35 -11.39 -11.31 -7.41
CA VAL A 35 -10.04 -11.81 -7.12
C VAL A 35 -9.23 -10.78 -6.32
N LEU A 36 -9.39 -9.50 -6.63
CA LEU A 36 -8.70 -8.41 -5.92
C LEU A 36 -9.21 -8.30 -4.48
N LEU A 37 -10.52 -8.32 -4.27
CA LEU A 37 -11.15 -8.24 -2.95
C LEU A 37 -10.87 -9.51 -2.12
N ASP A 38 -10.94 -10.69 -2.71
CA ASP A 38 -10.56 -11.95 -2.04
C ASP A 38 -9.10 -11.89 -1.54
N THR A 39 -8.19 -11.34 -2.35
CA THR A 39 -6.77 -11.21 -1.96
C THR A 39 -6.63 -10.24 -0.79
N TRP A 40 -7.42 -9.17 -0.77
CA TRP A 40 -7.44 -8.21 0.33
C TRP A 40 -7.98 -8.84 1.63
N ASP A 41 -9.12 -9.53 1.56
CA ASP A 41 -9.79 -10.14 2.71
C ASP A 41 -8.94 -11.24 3.37
N LEU A 42 -8.10 -11.92 2.59
CA LEU A 42 -7.16 -12.93 3.09
C LEU A 42 -5.92 -12.32 3.77
N GLY A 43 -5.62 -11.04 3.52
CA GLY A 43 -4.52 -10.31 4.17
C GLY A 43 -3.16 -11.01 4.03
N ALA A 44 -2.42 -11.14 5.15
CA ALA A 44 -1.08 -11.72 5.17
C ALA A 44 -1.02 -13.20 4.74
N ASP A 45 -2.14 -13.93 4.81
CA ASP A 45 -2.25 -15.33 4.37
C ASP A 45 -2.72 -15.44 2.90
N ALA A 46 -2.87 -14.32 2.19
CA ALA A 46 -3.35 -14.30 0.81
C ALA A 46 -2.39 -15.04 -0.13
N ASP A 47 -2.94 -15.97 -0.92
CA ASP A 47 -2.25 -16.46 -2.10
C ASP A 47 -2.33 -15.37 -3.17
N THR A 48 -1.22 -14.67 -3.42
CA THR A 48 -1.17 -13.62 -4.44
C THR A 48 -1.12 -14.18 -5.87
N LYS A 49 -0.94 -15.49 -6.07
CA LYS A 49 -0.84 -16.09 -7.41
C LYS A 49 -2.08 -15.87 -8.29
N PRO A 50 -3.32 -16.01 -7.81
CA PRO A 50 -4.52 -15.77 -8.63
C PRO A 50 -4.60 -14.30 -9.08
N LEU A 51 -4.33 -13.36 -8.17
CA LEU A 51 -4.28 -11.93 -8.50
C LEU A 51 -3.17 -11.64 -9.52
N LEU A 52 -1.97 -12.16 -9.30
CA LEU A 52 -0.86 -11.99 -10.23
C LEU A 52 -1.12 -12.64 -11.59
N ALA A 53 -1.88 -13.74 -11.66
CA ALA A 53 -2.27 -14.37 -12.92
C ALA A 53 -3.33 -13.56 -13.66
N ALA A 54 -4.24 -12.92 -12.92
CA ALA A 54 -5.28 -12.06 -13.47
C ALA A 54 -4.75 -10.65 -13.85
N LEU A 55 -3.57 -10.26 -13.34
CA LEU A 55 -2.89 -9.03 -13.71
C LEU A 55 -2.33 -9.07 -15.13
N THR A 56 -2.82 -8.13 -15.94
CA THR A 56 -2.42 -7.90 -17.33
C THR A 56 -2.31 -6.39 -17.56
N LYS A 57 -1.79 -5.96 -18.72
CA LYS A 57 -1.74 -4.52 -19.08
C LYS A 57 -3.12 -3.83 -19.05
N LYS A 58 -4.21 -4.59 -19.19
CA LYS A 58 -5.59 -4.04 -19.14
C LYS A 58 -6.14 -3.95 -17.72
N THR A 59 -5.72 -4.85 -16.83
CA THR A 59 -6.27 -4.97 -15.47
C THR A 59 -5.38 -4.35 -14.39
N VAL A 60 -4.12 -4.05 -14.69
CA VAL A 60 -3.16 -3.50 -13.73
C VAL A 60 -3.56 -2.14 -13.14
N ASN A 61 -4.30 -1.34 -13.93
CA ASN A 61 -4.87 -0.06 -13.51
C ASN A 61 -6.39 -0.14 -13.36
N PHE A 62 -6.93 -1.33 -13.08
CA PHE A 62 -8.35 -1.51 -12.78
C PHE A 62 -8.71 -0.75 -11.49
N HIS A 63 -9.90 -0.16 -11.47
CA HIS A 63 -10.46 0.52 -10.30
C HIS A 63 -11.71 -0.24 -9.86
N THR A 64 -11.80 -0.61 -8.57
CA THR A 64 -13.04 -1.18 -8.02
C THR A 64 -14.18 -0.16 -8.11
N LYS A 65 -15.41 -0.65 -8.23
CA LYS A 65 -16.58 0.22 -8.42
C LYS A 65 -16.90 1.02 -7.15
N ASP A 66 -16.78 0.36 -6.01
CA ASP A 66 -17.23 0.90 -4.72
C ASP A 66 -16.23 1.87 -4.11
N ASP A 67 -14.93 1.62 -4.23
CA ASP A 67 -13.91 2.44 -3.57
C ASP A 67 -12.79 2.90 -4.49
N SER A 68 -12.79 2.47 -5.76
CA SER A 68 -11.73 2.81 -6.73
C SER A 68 -10.34 2.33 -6.31
N TRP A 69 -10.28 1.19 -5.62
CA TRP A 69 -9.03 0.53 -5.28
C TRP A 69 -8.34 0.01 -6.53
N THR A 70 -7.02 0.15 -6.53
CA THR A 70 -6.17 -0.38 -7.60
C THR A 70 -5.40 -1.61 -7.12
N PRO A 71 -5.01 -2.51 -8.04
CA PRO A 71 -4.12 -3.61 -7.69
C PRO A 71 -2.82 -3.16 -7.04
N CYS A 72 -2.29 -1.99 -7.42
CA CYS A 72 -1.08 -1.46 -6.81
C CYS A 72 -1.28 -1.08 -5.33
N MET A 73 -2.45 -0.53 -4.96
CA MET A 73 -2.80 -0.22 -3.56
C MET A 73 -2.95 -1.49 -2.71
N VAL A 74 -3.70 -2.46 -3.22
CA VAL A 74 -3.93 -3.74 -2.52
C VAL A 74 -2.60 -4.48 -2.33
N LEU A 75 -1.79 -4.60 -3.39
CA LEU A 75 -0.48 -5.25 -3.30
C LEU A 75 0.52 -4.50 -2.42
N SER A 76 0.44 -3.17 -2.30
CA SER A 76 1.33 -2.42 -1.42
C SER A 76 0.95 -2.55 0.04
N ALA A 77 -0.33 -2.74 0.36
CA ALA A 77 -0.85 -2.83 1.72
C ALA A 77 -0.87 -4.23 2.33
N ILE A 78 -1.05 -5.29 1.52
CA ILE A 78 -1.21 -6.68 2.03
C ILE A 78 -0.04 -7.15 2.91
N GLY A 79 1.19 -6.68 2.67
CA GLY A 79 2.34 -6.99 3.53
C GLY A 79 2.84 -8.44 3.47
N VAL A 80 2.51 -9.19 2.42
CA VAL A 80 3.01 -10.56 2.20
C VAL A 80 4.52 -10.59 1.92
N ALA A 81 5.19 -11.72 2.20
CA ALA A 81 6.63 -11.87 1.99
C ALA A 81 7.07 -11.58 0.53
N ASN A 82 6.21 -11.86 -0.45
CA ASN A 82 6.47 -11.61 -1.87
C ASN A 82 5.91 -10.26 -2.37
N THR A 83 5.62 -9.30 -1.47
CA THR A 83 5.10 -7.96 -1.83
C THR A 83 5.97 -7.29 -2.90
N LYS A 84 7.30 -7.38 -2.77
CA LYS A 84 8.25 -6.82 -3.75
C LYS A 84 8.08 -7.43 -5.14
N GLU A 85 7.93 -8.75 -5.23
CA GLU A 85 7.74 -9.45 -6.51
C GLU A 85 6.39 -9.09 -7.14
N CYS A 86 5.35 -9.01 -6.32
CA CYS A 86 4.02 -8.62 -6.76
C CYS A 86 4.00 -7.21 -7.34
N LEU A 87 4.59 -6.25 -6.62
CA LEU A 87 4.71 -4.86 -7.07
C LEU A 87 5.62 -4.73 -8.29
N ALA A 88 6.69 -5.53 -8.39
CA ALA A 88 7.55 -5.56 -9.57
C ALA A 88 6.80 -6.06 -10.81
N LYS A 89 5.96 -7.09 -10.67
CA LYS A 89 5.09 -7.55 -11.75
C LYS A 89 4.05 -6.49 -12.13
N CYS A 90 3.43 -5.86 -11.14
CA CYS A 90 2.51 -4.74 -11.34
C CYS A 90 3.20 -3.60 -12.13
N LYS A 91 4.41 -3.21 -11.74
CA LYS A 91 5.22 -2.20 -12.43
C LYS A 91 5.52 -2.60 -13.88
N GLY A 92 5.98 -3.83 -14.10
CA GLY A 92 6.29 -4.34 -15.44
C GLY A 92 5.10 -4.37 -16.40
N LEU A 93 3.87 -4.40 -15.86
CA LEU A 93 2.63 -4.31 -16.63
C LEU A 93 2.14 -2.87 -16.83
N GLY A 94 2.77 -1.87 -16.21
CA GLY A 94 2.39 -0.46 -16.28
C GLY A 94 1.45 -0.01 -15.15
N GLY A 95 1.52 -0.64 -13.98
CA GLY A 95 0.76 -0.24 -12.80
C GLY A 95 1.11 1.18 -12.36
N ASN A 96 0.10 1.97 -12.04
CA ASN A 96 0.25 3.34 -11.60
C ASN A 96 0.06 3.46 -10.07
N PRO A 97 1.13 3.66 -9.28
CA PRO A 97 1.02 3.81 -7.83
C PRO A 97 0.49 5.19 -7.40
N ALA A 98 0.46 6.15 -8.33
CA ALA A 98 -0.06 7.51 -8.10
C ALA A 98 -1.56 7.63 -8.36
N ALA A 99 -2.20 6.57 -8.87
CA ALA A 99 -3.65 6.49 -8.85
C ALA A 99 -4.15 6.63 -7.42
N VAL A 100 -5.28 7.30 -7.25
CA VAL A 100 -5.91 7.54 -5.95
C VAL A 100 -7.28 6.89 -5.90
N ASP A 101 -7.64 6.39 -4.73
CA ASP A 101 -8.96 5.83 -4.46
C ASP A 101 -9.98 6.95 -4.19
N LYS A 102 -11.20 6.58 -3.78
CA LYS A 102 -12.23 7.58 -3.48
C LYS A 102 -11.86 8.54 -2.38
N GLU A 103 -11.00 8.17 -1.43
CA GLU A 103 -10.57 9.03 -0.31
C GLU A 103 -9.32 9.86 -0.63
N GLY A 104 -8.81 9.74 -1.87
CA GLY A 104 -7.60 10.42 -2.30
C GLY A 104 -6.33 9.68 -1.89
N TRP A 105 -6.44 8.43 -1.44
CA TRP A 105 -5.29 7.66 -1.00
C TRP A 105 -4.61 7.03 -2.21
N ASN A 106 -3.29 7.24 -2.32
CA ASN A 106 -2.45 6.55 -3.29
C ASN A 106 -1.88 5.25 -2.71
N ALA A 107 -1.11 4.49 -3.50
CA ALA A 107 -0.53 3.22 -3.03
C ALA A 107 0.38 3.36 -1.78
N LEU A 108 0.99 4.52 -1.57
CA LEU A 108 1.83 4.79 -0.39
C LEU A 108 1.00 5.08 0.86
N HIS A 109 -0.14 5.76 0.74
CA HIS A 109 -1.10 5.92 1.85
C HIS A 109 -1.57 4.56 2.35
N TRP A 110 -1.91 3.68 1.42
CA TRP A 110 -2.28 2.29 1.70
C TRP A 110 -1.18 1.53 2.44
N ALA A 111 0.07 1.57 1.95
CA ALA A 111 1.20 0.92 2.63
C ALA A 111 1.48 1.52 4.03
N ALA A 112 1.29 2.83 4.19
CA ALA A 112 1.49 3.54 5.44
C ALA A 112 0.44 3.23 6.51
N PHE A 113 -0.84 3.24 6.12
CA PHE A 113 -1.95 2.96 7.03
C PHE A 113 -1.95 1.49 7.47
N HIS A 114 -1.69 0.55 6.54
CA HIS A 114 -1.71 -0.89 6.83
C HIS A 114 -0.40 -1.47 7.35
N GLY A 115 0.64 -0.64 7.55
CA GLY A 115 1.89 -1.10 8.14
C GLY A 115 2.67 -2.07 7.26
N SER A 116 2.85 -1.73 5.98
CA SER A 116 3.62 -2.52 5.02
C SER A 116 4.96 -1.85 4.64
N PRO A 117 6.05 -2.06 5.43
CA PRO A 117 7.37 -1.52 5.13
C PRO A 117 7.92 -2.00 3.79
N ALA A 118 7.64 -3.25 3.40
CA ALA A 118 8.07 -3.81 2.13
C ALA A 118 7.40 -3.09 0.95
N GLY A 119 6.10 -2.81 1.06
CA GLY A 119 5.35 -2.03 0.08
C GLY A 119 5.87 -0.60 -0.03
N ALA A 120 6.01 0.10 1.11
CA ALA A 120 6.51 1.46 1.16
C ALA A 120 7.94 1.56 0.58
N THR A 121 8.84 0.65 0.96
CA THR A 121 10.22 0.61 0.47
C THR A 121 10.26 0.44 -1.05
N TYR A 122 9.46 -0.48 -1.60
CA TYR A 122 9.44 -0.69 -3.05
C TYR A 122 8.80 0.49 -3.80
N LEU A 123 7.75 1.09 -3.27
CA LEU A 123 7.13 2.27 -3.86
C LEU A 123 8.09 3.46 -3.91
N LEU A 124 8.89 3.66 -2.86
CA LEU A 124 9.79 4.80 -2.72
C LEU A 124 11.15 4.60 -3.39
N SER A 125 11.62 3.36 -3.49
CA SER A 125 12.88 3.02 -4.15
C SER A 125 12.87 3.41 -5.64
N ASP A 126 14.00 3.93 -6.12
CA ASP A 126 14.22 4.26 -7.54
C ASP A 126 14.09 3.05 -8.45
N ASP A 127 14.51 1.86 -7.99
CA ASP A 127 14.36 0.60 -8.75
C ASP A 127 12.89 0.16 -8.86
N GLY A 128 12.07 0.57 -7.89
CA GLY A 128 10.64 0.38 -7.89
C GLY A 128 9.95 1.51 -8.65
N TYR A 129 9.21 2.37 -7.97
CA TYR A 129 8.46 3.43 -8.64
C TYR A 129 9.09 4.82 -8.55
N GLY A 130 10.16 5.00 -7.77
CA GLY A 130 10.72 6.32 -7.48
C GLY A 130 9.67 7.23 -6.87
N GLY A 131 8.91 6.74 -5.89
CA GLY A 131 7.72 7.37 -5.32
C GLY A 131 7.92 8.80 -4.83
N ILE A 132 9.15 9.17 -4.47
CA ILE A 132 9.52 10.56 -4.15
C ILE A 132 9.38 11.47 -5.38
N LYS A 133 9.92 11.08 -6.54
CA LYS A 133 9.84 11.85 -7.80
C LYS A 133 8.41 11.92 -8.34
N LEU A 134 7.61 10.89 -8.06
CA LEU A 134 6.18 10.86 -8.40
C LEU A 134 5.31 11.68 -7.43
N GLY A 135 5.87 12.22 -6.35
CA GLY A 135 5.12 12.98 -5.35
C GLY A 135 4.19 12.12 -4.51
N LEU A 136 4.40 10.80 -4.41
CA LEU A 136 3.53 9.91 -3.63
C LEU A 136 3.53 10.27 -2.14
N ALA A 137 4.70 10.62 -1.60
CA ALA A 137 4.86 11.01 -0.20
C ALA A 137 4.34 12.42 0.11
N ALA A 138 4.33 13.31 -0.90
CA ALA A 138 3.82 14.68 -0.77
C ALA A 138 2.32 14.80 -1.04
N ALA A 139 1.72 13.80 -1.70
CA ALA A 139 0.29 13.75 -1.93
C ALA A 139 -0.47 13.74 -0.61
N LYS A 140 -1.58 14.46 -0.60
CA LYS A 140 -2.50 14.54 0.55
C LYS A 140 -3.84 13.95 0.16
N ASP A 141 -4.42 13.22 1.09
CA ASP A 141 -5.78 12.73 0.96
C ASP A 141 -6.83 13.83 1.17
N LYS A 142 -8.11 13.46 1.17
CA LYS A 142 -9.22 14.38 1.45
C LYS A 142 -9.20 14.98 2.85
N GLU A 143 -8.62 14.29 3.83
CA GLU A 143 -8.44 14.81 5.19
C GLU A 143 -7.23 15.76 5.29
N GLY A 144 -6.47 15.95 4.20
CA GLY A 144 -5.27 16.77 4.16
C GLY A 144 -4.05 16.08 4.78
N LYS A 145 -4.12 14.77 5.04
CA LYS A 145 -3.06 13.94 5.62
C LYS A 145 -2.22 13.32 4.51
N SER A 146 -0.92 13.25 4.75
CA SER A 146 0.02 12.51 3.90
C SER A 146 0.12 11.05 4.32
N ALA A 147 0.76 10.22 3.50
CA ALA A 147 1.09 8.86 3.88
C ALA A 147 1.92 8.80 5.17
N LEU A 148 2.84 9.76 5.40
CA LEU A 148 3.63 9.80 6.63
C LEU A 148 2.75 10.07 7.87
N ASP A 149 1.75 10.94 7.74
CA ASP A 149 0.82 11.26 8.82
C ASP A 149 0.02 10.03 9.23
N HIS A 150 -0.48 9.26 8.25
CA HIS A 150 -1.16 7.99 8.51
C HIS A 150 -0.24 6.94 9.13
N ALA A 151 1.00 6.79 8.65
CA ALA A 151 1.96 5.87 9.27
C ALA A 151 2.21 6.20 10.75
N LYS A 152 2.32 7.50 11.08
CA LYS A 152 2.52 7.95 12.47
C LYS A 152 1.26 7.79 13.32
N ALA A 153 0.09 8.10 12.76
CA ALA A 153 -1.19 7.97 13.46
C ALA A 153 -1.50 6.52 13.83
N GLU A 154 -1.19 5.58 12.94
CA GLU A 154 -1.40 4.14 13.15
C GLU A 154 -0.25 3.47 13.93
N GLY A 155 0.83 4.21 14.25
CA GLY A 155 1.98 3.67 14.98
C GLY A 155 2.89 2.76 14.15
N ASN A 156 2.78 2.81 12.82
CA ASN A 156 3.60 2.05 11.87
C ASN A 156 4.99 2.69 11.71
N THR A 157 5.78 2.63 12.79
CA THR A 157 7.09 3.30 12.92
C THR A 157 8.09 2.88 11.85
N GLU A 158 8.11 1.61 11.45
CA GLU A 158 8.97 1.11 10.37
C GLU A 158 8.63 1.78 9.04
N VAL A 159 7.35 1.91 8.71
CA VAL A 159 6.92 2.58 7.47
C VAL A 159 7.22 4.08 7.52
N ALA A 160 6.96 4.73 8.65
CA ALA A 160 7.30 6.13 8.85
C ALA A 160 8.81 6.37 8.64
N THR A 161 9.65 5.51 9.21
CA THR A 161 11.11 5.57 9.05
C THR A 161 11.52 5.39 7.58
N VAL A 162 10.90 4.46 6.86
CA VAL A 162 11.15 4.28 5.42
C VAL A 162 10.80 5.53 4.62
N ILE A 163 9.64 6.15 4.90
CA ILE A 163 9.20 7.36 4.21
C ILE A 163 10.14 8.53 4.54
N GLU A 164 10.49 8.73 5.81
CA GLU A 164 11.41 9.80 6.25
C GLU A 164 12.80 9.64 5.65
N ASN A 165 13.36 8.43 5.64
CA ASN A 165 14.65 8.15 5.02
C ASN A 165 14.63 8.40 3.51
N ALA A 166 13.53 8.01 2.83
CA ALA A 166 13.38 8.24 1.40
C ALA A 166 13.24 9.74 1.08
N LEU A 167 12.51 10.50 1.90
CA LEU A 167 12.39 11.95 1.78
C LEU A 167 13.76 12.62 1.99
N ALA A 168 14.47 12.27 3.06
CA ALA A 168 15.80 12.80 3.33
C ALA A 168 16.84 12.44 2.25
N SER A 169 16.70 11.27 1.61
CA SER A 169 17.58 10.85 0.52
C SER A 169 17.20 11.47 -0.83
N GLY A 170 15.91 11.78 -1.03
CA GLY A 170 15.40 12.53 -2.18
C GLY A 170 15.69 14.02 -2.09
N GLU A 171 15.82 14.54 -0.87
CA GLU A 171 16.35 15.85 -0.52
C GLU A 171 17.86 15.80 -0.24
N ALA A 172 18.67 15.29 -1.18
CA ALA A 172 20.10 15.62 -1.16
C ALA A 172 20.26 17.12 -1.48
N PRO A 173 21.16 17.83 -0.77
CA PRO A 173 20.94 19.20 -0.35
C PRO A 173 20.96 20.17 -1.53
N ALA A 174 20.03 21.12 -1.53
CA ALA A 174 20.35 22.43 -2.05
C ALA A 174 21.52 22.96 -1.20
N SER A 175 22.74 22.75 -1.69
CA SER A 175 23.91 23.48 -1.24
C SER A 175 23.60 24.97 -1.35
N ASP A 176 23.29 25.63 -0.23
CA ASP A 176 23.58 27.04 -0.11
C ASP A 176 25.03 27.16 0.37
N ASP A 177 25.91 27.30 -0.63
CA ASP A 177 27.30 27.67 -0.50
C ASP A 177 27.39 29.15 -0.05
N GLY A 178 27.90 29.37 1.16
CA GLY A 178 27.95 30.70 1.77
C GLY A 178 29.14 30.94 2.70
N LEU A 179 30.32 30.38 2.39
CA LEU A 179 31.58 30.81 3.00
C LEU A 179 31.85 32.28 2.63
N ARG A 180 31.62 33.24 3.56
CA ARG A 180 32.27 34.57 3.73
C ARG A 180 31.46 35.36 4.78
N LYS A 181 31.95 35.70 5.97
CA LYS A 181 33.27 36.23 6.30
C LYS A 181 33.65 35.94 7.75
N ARG A 182 34.92 35.54 7.91
CA ARG A 182 35.73 35.94 9.07
C ARG A 182 36.07 37.43 8.89
N LYS A 183 35.67 38.30 9.81
CA LYS A 183 36.53 39.29 10.48
C LYS A 183 35.79 39.95 11.63
#